data_AF-A0A2E1ZCS5-F1
#
_entry.id   AF-A0A2E1ZCS5-F1
#
_cell.length_a   1.000
_cell.length_b   1.000
_cell.length_c   1.000
_cell.angle_alpha   90.00
_cell.angle_beta   90.00
_cell.angle_gamma   90.00
#
_symmetry.space_group_name_H-M   'P 1'
#
loop_
_entity.id
_entity.type
_entity.pdbx_description
1 polymer ?
#
loop_
_entity_poly.entity_id
_entity_poly.type
_entity_poly.pdbx_seq_one_letter_code
_entity_poly.pdbx_strand_id
1 'polypeptide(L)'
;MITLRRVMLLPFVALVLLLIFLSSVLVVINYQLMRPSFYGDALNKVGFYDQLMGPVLDQVIEDLYRVPYQELPLGFSRPLEDTLNLPPKELAASIRRAVPPAWLQSSTDKLLITLEEYLRDSNSAIELDLETDTEIKLIVKEAKHLLSVSDAYNIAYQRFLDPALIAISKQPLPLNMEISSSRLIKGSRVVIPPEWVQTQLESALDEVTPYLIGEVDEFTVHIDFTDRVASASEELKLMLLEANTGEILYEGIIHPTIKGLIPERITFPYGLELNDEDIVEIMRAAAPPLWIEEQTSIAIDEVTKYIVGETDEMNLMIDISSNKLAAQNKIQDSVNEYVINQLNLPMCSNDQQESLSKANSHLDFPLCIPEDSEIYLQMQSKMSDAIKSLVFDAIPDTIDMDQKILRSQLMDLGGIDSTESLDNIRSLIAGGFTYTHTDLEEDIESSSLISLDTFYDTRKFIKDGWTGDQKTLDSKLWGEANTGSISNVRSAINNLKKYGWVAYILIFFTLVPIGILGGRNLRQRLLWGIGTLVICS
;
A
#
# COMPACT_ATOMS: atom_id res chain seq x y z
N MET A 1 -23.59 86.70 30.82
CA MET A 1 -24.30 86.05 29.69
C MET A 1 -23.36 85.57 28.58
N ILE A 2 -22.36 86.36 28.13
CA ILE A 2 -21.43 85.96 27.05
C ILE A 2 -20.44 84.84 27.48
N THR A 3 -20.00 84.85 28.74
CA THR A 3 -19.12 83.82 29.32
C THR A 3 -19.83 82.48 29.50
N LEU A 4 -21.05 82.48 30.04
CA LEU A 4 -21.89 81.27 30.17
C LEU A 4 -22.18 80.61 28.81
N ARG A 5 -22.39 81.43 27.77
CA ARG A 5 -22.59 80.96 26.39
C ARG A 5 -21.33 80.29 25.84
N ARG A 6 -20.12 80.81 26.10
CA ARG A 6 -18.85 80.19 25.65
C ARG A 6 -18.51 78.91 26.42
N VAL A 7 -18.84 78.85 27.72
CA VAL A 7 -18.60 77.66 28.56
C VAL A 7 -19.55 76.50 28.20
N MET A 8 -20.79 76.76 27.80
CA MET A 8 -21.70 75.73 27.27
C MET A 8 -21.42 75.36 25.80
N LEU A 9 -20.80 76.25 25.01
CA LEU A 9 -20.57 76.00 23.57
C LEU A 9 -19.54 74.89 23.34
N LEU A 10 -18.51 74.81 24.18
CA LEU A 10 -17.43 73.85 24.06
C LEU A 10 -17.90 72.38 24.30
N PRO A 11 -18.62 72.05 25.38
CA PRO A 11 -19.19 70.71 25.55
C PRO A 11 -20.29 70.41 24.52
N PHE A 12 -21.04 71.42 24.06
CA PHE A 12 -22.03 71.25 23.00
C PHE A 12 -21.38 70.91 21.66
N VAL A 13 -20.31 71.60 21.27
CA VAL A 13 -19.55 71.29 20.04
C VAL A 13 -18.90 69.92 20.14
N ALA A 14 -18.32 69.56 21.29
CA ALA A 14 -17.75 68.23 21.51
C ALA A 14 -18.82 67.12 21.40
N LEU A 15 -20.00 67.34 21.98
CA LEU A 15 -21.14 66.41 21.86
C LEU A 15 -21.61 66.26 20.41
N VAL A 16 -21.72 67.37 19.68
CA VAL A 16 -22.12 67.35 18.26
C VAL A 16 -21.09 66.61 17.40
N LEU A 17 -19.78 66.86 17.61
CA LEU A 17 -18.72 66.13 16.89
C LEU A 17 -18.74 64.64 17.22
N LEU A 18 -18.97 64.27 18.47
CA LEU A 18 -19.10 62.88 18.90
C LEU A 18 -20.32 62.21 18.26
N LEU A 19 -21.46 62.90 18.18
CA LEU A 19 -22.68 62.39 17.51
C LEU A 19 -22.48 62.23 16.01
N ILE A 20 -21.78 63.17 15.34
CA ILE A 20 -21.45 63.06 13.93
C ILE A 20 -20.49 61.88 13.68
N PHE A 21 -19.46 61.74 14.53
CA PHE A 21 -18.53 60.61 14.46
C PHE A 21 -19.25 59.26 14.65
N LEU A 22 -20.06 59.11 15.71
CA LEU A 22 -20.86 57.92 15.96
C LEU A 22 -21.80 57.61 14.79
N SER A 23 -22.47 58.64 14.25
CA SER A 23 -23.35 58.47 13.11
C SER A 23 -22.60 58.04 11.84
N SER A 24 -21.42 58.62 11.58
CA SER A 24 -20.59 58.26 10.43
C SER A 24 -20.10 56.82 10.53
N VAL A 25 -19.60 56.42 11.72
CA VAL A 25 -19.20 55.05 12.01
C VAL A 25 -20.37 54.08 11.81
N LEU A 26 -21.57 54.40 12.32
CA LEU A 26 -22.76 53.57 12.14
C LEU A 26 -23.17 53.43 10.67
N VAL A 27 -23.10 54.51 9.89
CA VAL A 27 -23.41 54.48 8.45
C VAL A 27 -22.37 53.66 7.68
N VAL A 28 -21.09 53.82 7.97
CA VAL A 28 -19.99 53.06 7.35
C VAL A 28 -20.12 51.56 7.66
N ILE A 29 -20.36 51.20 8.93
CA ILE A 29 -20.57 49.81 9.32
C ILE A 29 -21.78 49.24 8.57
N ASN A 30 -22.91 49.94 8.55
CA ASN A 30 -24.14 49.43 7.95
C ASN A 30 -24.08 49.30 6.43
N TYR A 31 -23.48 50.28 5.72
CA TYR A 31 -23.50 50.33 4.25
C TYR A 31 -22.24 49.81 3.56
N GLN A 32 -21.09 49.81 4.23
CA GLN A 32 -19.83 49.33 3.65
C GLN A 32 -19.45 47.96 4.21
N LEU A 33 -19.24 47.84 5.52
CA LEU A 33 -18.70 46.62 6.12
C LEU A 33 -19.70 45.46 6.14
N MET A 34 -20.99 45.77 6.28
CA MET A 34 -22.06 44.76 6.39
C MET A 34 -22.79 44.51 5.06
N ARG A 35 -22.20 44.93 3.92
CA ARG A 35 -22.74 44.67 2.58
C ARG A 35 -22.39 43.22 2.15
N PRO A 36 -23.34 42.47 1.57
CA PRO A 36 -23.17 41.07 1.16
C PRO A 36 -21.86 40.76 0.43
N SER A 37 -21.55 41.57 -0.58
CA SER A 37 -20.40 41.34 -1.45
C SER A 37 -19.13 42.02 -0.97
N PHE A 38 -19.13 42.78 0.15
CA PHE A 38 -17.99 43.64 0.48
C PHE A 38 -16.68 42.86 0.64
N TYR A 39 -16.70 41.76 1.38
CA TYR A 39 -15.51 40.95 1.62
C TYR A 39 -15.08 40.19 0.37
N GLY A 40 -16.02 39.62 -0.40
CA GLY A 40 -15.73 38.98 -1.69
C GLY A 40 -15.15 39.98 -2.70
N ASP A 41 -15.79 41.14 -2.88
CA ASP A 41 -15.33 42.24 -3.73
C ASP A 41 -13.94 42.74 -3.30
N ALA A 42 -13.67 42.83 -1.99
CA ALA A 42 -12.36 43.25 -1.47
C ALA A 42 -11.27 42.23 -1.80
N LEU A 43 -11.53 40.93 -1.60
CA LEU A 43 -10.61 39.84 -1.96
C LEU A 43 -10.37 39.78 -3.47
N ASN A 44 -11.43 39.93 -4.27
CA ASN A 44 -11.35 39.96 -5.73
C ASN A 44 -10.56 41.17 -6.23
N LYS A 45 -10.75 42.35 -5.62
CA LYS A 45 -10.06 43.58 -6.01
C LYS A 45 -8.55 43.50 -5.81
N VAL A 46 -8.08 42.75 -4.82
CA VAL A 46 -6.64 42.54 -4.59
C VAL A 46 -6.08 41.33 -5.36
N GLY A 47 -6.93 40.62 -6.12
CA GLY A 47 -6.54 39.39 -6.82
C GLY A 47 -6.12 38.29 -5.84
N PHE A 48 -6.78 38.21 -4.67
CA PHE A 48 -6.35 37.34 -3.57
C PHE A 48 -6.18 35.88 -4.00
N TYR A 49 -7.15 35.32 -4.73
CA TYR A 49 -7.14 33.91 -5.13
C TYR A 49 -6.02 33.60 -6.14
N ASP A 50 -5.77 34.50 -7.10
CA ASP A 50 -4.66 34.36 -8.04
C ASP A 50 -3.30 34.49 -7.34
N GLN A 51 -3.19 35.36 -6.35
CA GLN A 51 -1.98 35.50 -5.52
C GLN A 51 -1.77 34.26 -4.64
N LEU A 52 -2.85 33.76 -4.04
CA LEU A 52 -2.83 32.60 -3.15
C LEU A 52 -2.37 31.36 -3.92
N MET A 53 -3.00 31.09 -5.06
CA MET A 53 -2.71 29.90 -5.86
C MET A 53 -1.52 30.07 -6.80
N GLY A 54 -1.04 31.28 -7.02
CA GLY A 54 0.19 31.55 -7.77
C GLY A 54 1.41 31.68 -6.84
N PRO A 55 1.93 32.90 -6.62
CA PRO A 55 3.19 33.12 -5.93
C PRO A 55 3.22 32.62 -4.47
N VAL A 56 2.10 32.68 -3.75
CA VAL A 56 2.06 32.21 -2.36
C VAL A 56 2.19 30.69 -2.31
N LEU A 57 1.42 29.97 -3.12
CA LEU A 57 1.53 28.52 -3.21
C LEU A 57 2.93 28.09 -3.66
N ASP A 58 3.48 28.70 -4.71
CA ASP A 58 4.83 28.38 -5.18
C ASP A 58 5.86 28.54 -4.05
N GLN A 59 5.78 29.64 -3.28
CA GLN A 59 6.66 29.87 -2.12
C GLN A 59 6.44 28.85 -0.99
N VAL A 60 5.19 28.54 -0.65
CA VAL A 60 4.87 27.57 0.41
C VAL A 60 5.40 26.18 0.06
N ILE A 61 5.25 25.74 -1.19
CA ILE A 61 5.75 24.45 -1.65
C ILE A 61 7.29 24.44 -1.70
N GLU A 62 7.92 25.53 -2.17
CA GLU A 62 9.39 25.63 -2.11
C GLU A 62 9.93 25.58 -0.67
N ASP A 63 9.27 26.26 0.27
CA ASP A 63 9.66 26.24 1.67
C ASP A 63 9.41 24.86 2.29
N LEU A 64 8.31 24.17 1.93
CA LEU A 64 8.02 22.81 2.38
C LEU A 64 9.15 21.83 2.02
N TYR A 65 9.75 21.97 0.84
CA TYR A 65 10.90 21.15 0.42
C TYR A 65 12.19 21.44 1.19
N ARG A 66 12.27 22.60 1.88
CA ARG A 66 13.42 22.98 2.72
C ARG A 66 13.23 22.60 4.18
N VAL A 67 12.00 22.33 4.63
CA VAL A 67 11.72 21.90 5.99
C VAL A 67 12.38 20.53 6.23
N PRO A 68 13.12 20.36 7.36
CA PRO A 68 13.64 19.05 7.73
C PRO A 68 12.51 18.02 7.81
N TYR A 69 12.67 16.89 7.14
CA TYR A 69 11.60 15.90 6.98
C TYR A 69 11.05 15.35 8.30
N GLN A 70 11.84 15.39 9.38
CA GLN A 70 11.45 14.97 10.72
C GLN A 70 10.41 15.90 11.37
N GLU A 71 10.30 17.14 10.89
CA GLU A 71 9.35 18.13 11.38
C GLU A 71 8.01 18.09 10.62
N LEU A 72 7.90 17.25 9.59
CA LEU A 72 6.68 17.10 8.80
C LEU A 72 5.69 16.15 9.50
N PRO A 73 4.38 16.48 9.52
CA PRO A 73 3.36 15.76 10.29
C PRO A 73 3.04 14.34 9.83
N LEU A 74 3.67 13.86 8.74
CA LEU A 74 3.43 12.53 8.16
C LEU A 74 4.61 11.55 8.35
N GLY A 75 5.60 11.91 9.18
CA GLY A 75 6.68 10.98 9.54
C GLY A 75 7.53 10.54 8.34
N PHE A 76 7.80 11.47 7.42
CA PHE A 76 8.67 11.20 6.27
C PHE A 76 10.03 10.69 6.75
N SER A 77 10.62 9.73 6.04
CA SER A 77 11.93 9.17 6.39
C SER A 77 13.12 9.84 5.70
N ARG A 78 12.84 10.71 4.71
CA ARG A 78 13.79 11.44 3.87
C ARG A 78 13.17 12.76 3.41
N PRO A 79 13.98 13.71 2.88
CA PRO A 79 13.44 14.92 2.24
C PRO A 79 12.37 14.60 1.20
N LEU A 80 11.43 15.52 0.99
CA LEU A 80 10.33 15.37 0.02
C LEU A 80 10.84 15.16 -1.41
N GLU A 81 11.91 15.87 -1.80
CA GLU A 81 12.56 15.70 -3.10
C GLU A 81 13.00 14.26 -3.32
N ASP A 82 13.68 13.66 -2.34
CA ASP A 82 14.16 12.28 -2.42
C ASP A 82 13.02 11.25 -2.28
N THR A 83 11.91 11.61 -1.63
CA THR A 83 10.80 10.70 -1.34
C THR A 83 9.81 10.61 -2.49
N LEU A 84 9.56 11.71 -3.18
CA LEU A 84 8.60 11.77 -4.29
C LEU A 84 9.30 11.86 -5.65
N ASN A 85 10.59 12.18 -5.68
CA ASN A 85 11.33 12.51 -6.90
C ASN A 85 10.56 13.50 -7.80
N LEU A 86 9.85 14.43 -7.15
CA LEU A 86 8.92 15.35 -7.78
C LEU A 86 9.41 16.78 -7.55
N PRO A 87 9.55 17.61 -8.60
CA PRO A 87 9.99 18.99 -8.43
C PRO A 87 8.89 19.83 -7.76
N PRO A 88 9.23 20.80 -6.89
CA PRO A 88 8.29 21.69 -6.20
C PRO A 88 7.26 22.34 -7.15
N LYS A 89 7.72 22.72 -8.34
CA LYS A 89 6.89 23.37 -9.36
C LYS A 89 5.81 22.47 -9.93
N GLU A 90 6.07 21.16 -10.07
CA GLU A 90 5.06 20.23 -10.58
C GLU A 90 3.97 20.00 -9.53
N LEU A 91 4.36 19.87 -8.25
CA LEU A 91 3.40 19.78 -7.15
C LEU A 91 2.50 21.04 -7.07
N ALA A 92 3.11 22.23 -7.13
CA ALA A 92 2.35 23.49 -7.12
C ALA A 92 1.44 23.63 -8.34
N ALA A 93 1.90 23.22 -9.53
CA ALA A 93 1.09 23.22 -10.74
C ALA A 93 -0.09 22.22 -10.66
N SER A 94 0.14 21.06 -10.06
CA SER A 94 -0.89 20.04 -9.86
C SER A 94 -1.96 20.50 -8.86
N ILE A 95 -1.55 21.09 -7.72
CA ILE A 95 -2.48 21.70 -6.75
C ILE A 95 -3.32 22.80 -7.43
N ARG A 96 -2.73 23.63 -8.28
CA ARG A 96 -3.47 24.65 -9.06
C ARG A 96 -4.51 24.09 -10.03
N ARG A 97 -4.22 22.95 -10.65
CA ARG A 97 -5.16 22.27 -11.56
C ARG A 97 -6.28 21.58 -10.77
N ALA A 98 -5.94 21.01 -9.62
CA ALA A 98 -6.88 20.36 -8.71
C ALA A 98 -7.83 21.35 -8.04
N VAL A 99 -7.31 22.52 -7.64
CA VAL A 99 -8.04 23.56 -6.91
C VAL A 99 -7.89 24.89 -7.65
N PRO A 100 -8.68 25.15 -8.70
CA PRO A 100 -8.54 26.37 -9.49
C PRO A 100 -8.85 27.64 -8.66
N PRO A 101 -8.18 28.78 -8.92
CA PRO A 101 -8.48 30.05 -8.25
C PRO A 101 -9.95 30.45 -8.37
N ALA A 102 -10.56 30.17 -9.53
CA ALA A 102 -11.97 30.45 -9.81
C ALA A 102 -12.92 29.65 -8.90
N TRP A 103 -12.58 28.38 -8.60
CA TRP A 103 -13.36 27.59 -7.66
C TRP A 103 -13.19 28.12 -6.24
N LEU A 104 -11.97 28.40 -5.78
CA LEU A 104 -11.73 28.99 -4.46
C LEU A 104 -12.50 30.29 -4.26
N GLN A 105 -12.53 31.13 -5.30
CA GLN A 105 -13.33 32.35 -5.31
C GLN A 105 -14.82 32.04 -5.16
N SER A 106 -15.37 31.16 -6.00
CA SER A 106 -16.77 30.76 -5.96
C SER A 106 -17.17 30.21 -4.58
N SER A 107 -16.39 29.27 -4.06
CA SER A 107 -16.62 28.64 -2.75
C SER A 107 -16.54 29.65 -1.61
N THR A 108 -15.58 30.57 -1.65
CA THR A 108 -15.47 31.62 -0.63
C THR A 108 -16.63 32.60 -0.72
N ASP A 109 -17.04 33.00 -1.93
CA ASP A 109 -18.19 33.89 -2.13
C ASP A 109 -19.48 33.23 -1.62
N LYS A 110 -19.71 31.95 -1.89
CA LYS A 110 -20.83 31.18 -1.34
C LYS A 110 -20.80 31.11 0.19
N LEU A 111 -19.63 30.87 0.80
CA LEU A 111 -19.47 30.88 2.26
C LEU A 111 -19.78 32.25 2.86
N LEU A 112 -19.31 33.34 2.24
CA LEU A 112 -19.55 34.70 2.71
C LEU A 112 -21.02 35.10 2.59
N ILE A 113 -21.69 34.72 1.51
CA ILE A 113 -23.14 34.92 1.32
C ILE A 113 -23.92 34.14 2.39
N THR A 114 -23.59 32.85 2.57
CA THR A 114 -24.22 32.00 3.59
C THR A 114 -24.01 32.54 5.01
N LEU A 115 -22.79 33.03 5.31
CA LEU A 115 -22.48 33.66 6.58
C LEU A 115 -23.34 34.91 6.80
N GLU A 116 -23.59 35.71 5.76
CA GLU A 116 -24.50 36.84 5.88
C GLU A 116 -25.94 36.40 6.15
N GLU A 117 -26.45 35.42 5.41
CA GLU A 117 -27.79 34.86 5.63
C GLU A 117 -27.93 34.34 7.05
N TYR A 118 -26.91 33.64 7.55
CA TYR A 118 -26.83 33.19 8.93
C TYR A 118 -26.83 34.34 9.95
N LEU A 119 -26.14 35.44 9.67
CA LEU A 119 -26.11 36.62 10.54
C LEU A 119 -27.41 37.44 10.46
N ARG A 120 -28.19 37.30 9.37
CA ARG A 120 -29.50 37.90 9.21
C ARG A 120 -30.50 37.10 10.05
N ASP A 121 -31.25 37.79 10.90
CA ASP A 121 -32.34 37.19 11.69
C ASP A 121 -33.58 37.00 10.80
N SER A 122 -33.43 36.18 9.77
CA SER A 122 -34.51 35.67 8.94
C SER A 122 -34.66 34.19 9.25
N ASN A 123 -35.84 33.77 9.71
CA ASN A 123 -36.20 32.36 9.94
C ASN A 123 -36.22 31.51 8.65
N SER A 124 -35.42 31.84 7.63
CA SER A 124 -35.26 31.09 6.40
C SER A 124 -34.32 29.91 6.61
N ALA A 125 -34.50 28.86 5.81
CA ALA A 125 -33.48 27.83 5.67
C ALA A 125 -32.19 28.48 5.15
N ILE A 126 -31.07 28.05 5.72
CA ILE A 126 -29.72 28.43 5.26
C ILE A 126 -29.22 27.24 4.46
N GLU A 127 -28.76 27.50 3.24
CA GLU A 127 -28.29 26.50 2.28
C GLU A 127 -26.86 26.83 1.87
N LEU A 128 -25.97 25.84 1.93
CA LEU A 128 -24.57 25.97 1.55
C LEU A 128 -24.17 24.75 0.72
N ASP A 129 -23.94 24.95 -0.56
CA ASP A 129 -23.39 23.93 -1.45
C ASP A 129 -22.12 24.47 -2.13
N LEU A 130 -20.99 23.85 -1.82
CA LEU A 130 -19.69 24.24 -2.37
C LEU A 130 -19.40 23.61 -3.74
N GLU A 131 -20.28 22.76 -4.26
CA GLU A 131 -20.10 22.02 -5.52
C GLU A 131 -18.76 21.24 -5.52
N THR A 132 -18.38 20.63 -4.39
CA THR A 132 -17.07 19.98 -4.18
C THR A 132 -16.86 18.68 -4.96
N ASP A 133 -17.92 18.14 -5.57
CA ASP A 133 -17.88 16.88 -6.29
C ASP A 133 -16.91 16.92 -7.49
N THR A 134 -16.94 18.03 -8.23
CA THR A 134 -16.08 18.26 -9.39
C THR A 134 -14.63 18.41 -8.97
N GLU A 135 -14.37 19.15 -7.90
CA GLU A 135 -13.02 19.37 -7.39
C GLU A 135 -12.40 18.13 -6.79
N ILE A 136 -13.17 17.28 -6.11
CA ILE A 136 -12.66 15.99 -5.63
C ILE A 136 -12.24 15.11 -6.81
N LYS A 137 -13.03 15.07 -7.90
CA LYS A 137 -12.63 14.37 -9.14
C LYS A 137 -11.34 14.94 -9.73
N LEU A 138 -11.16 16.28 -9.70
CA LEU A 138 -9.93 16.92 -10.15
C LEU A 138 -8.74 16.61 -9.24
N ILE A 139 -8.93 16.58 -7.92
CA ILE A 139 -7.90 16.19 -6.94
C ILE A 139 -7.46 14.75 -7.19
N VAL A 140 -8.39 13.81 -7.35
CA VAL A 140 -8.06 12.40 -7.64
C VAL A 140 -7.31 12.28 -8.97
N LYS A 141 -7.77 12.97 -10.01
CA LYS A 141 -7.09 13.00 -11.31
C LYS A 141 -5.66 13.51 -11.21
N GLU A 142 -5.45 14.60 -10.48
CA GLU A 142 -4.12 15.18 -10.28
C GLU A 142 -3.24 14.30 -9.37
N ALA A 143 -3.82 13.63 -8.38
CA ALA A 143 -3.11 12.63 -7.57
C ALA A 143 -2.61 11.45 -8.44
N LYS A 144 -3.44 10.94 -9.35
CA LYS A 144 -3.03 9.92 -10.34
C LYS A 144 -1.90 10.40 -11.23
N HIS A 145 -2.01 11.62 -11.76
CA HIS A 145 -0.95 12.24 -12.55
C HIS A 145 0.37 12.34 -11.78
N LEU A 146 0.33 12.82 -10.53
CA LEU A 146 1.51 12.91 -9.67
C LEU A 146 2.13 11.54 -9.40
N LEU A 147 1.31 10.52 -9.12
CA LEU A 147 1.80 9.15 -8.96
C LEU A 147 2.45 8.62 -10.24
N SER A 148 1.94 8.98 -11.42
CA SER A 148 2.50 8.57 -12.71
C SER A 148 3.81 9.27 -13.08
N VAL A 149 4.00 10.54 -12.69
CA VAL A 149 5.23 11.29 -13.00
C VAL A 149 6.27 11.23 -11.90
N SER A 150 5.92 10.67 -10.75
CA SER A 150 6.81 10.44 -9.61
C SER A 150 7.45 9.06 -9.65
N ASP A 151 8.46 8.85 -8.83
CA ASP A 151 9.07 7.53 -8.61
C ASP A 151 8.40 6.75 -7.46
N ALA A 152 7.16 7.14 -7.09
CA ALA A 152 6.49 6.67 -5.88
C ALA A 152 6.36 5.15 -5.81
N TYR A 153 6.04 4.48 -6.92
CA TYR A 153 5.91 3.03 -6.98
C TYR A 153 7.25 2.33 -6.78
N ASN A 154 8.32 2.77 -7.45
CA ASN A 154 9.65 2.18 -7.25
C ASN A 154 10.14 2.38 -5.82
N ILE A 155 9.85 3.54 -5.21
CA ILE A 155 10.19 3.83 -3.82
C ILE A 155 9.39 2.93 -2.87
N ALA A 156 8.09 2.70 -3.13
CA ALA A 156 7.29 1.77 -2.35
C ALA A 156 7.86 0.35 -2.41
N TYR A 157 8.29 -0.11 -3.58
CA TYR A 157 8.97 -1.40 -3.71
C TYR A 157 10.25 -1.44 -2.87
N GLN A 158 11.12 -0.44 -2.99
CA GLN A 158 12.37 -0.37 -2.22
C GLN A 158 12.14 -0.30 -0.71
N ARG A 159 11.02 0.29 -0.27
CA ARG A 159 10.71 0.52 1.15
C ARG A 159 10.02 -0.67 1.80
N PHE A 160 9.13 -1.33 1.10
CA PHE A 160 8.24 -2.35 1.65
C PHE A 160 8.52 -3.74 1.09
N LEU A 161 8.61 -3.88 -0.23
CA LEU A 161 8.75 -5.19 -0.88
C LEU A 161 10.19 -5.72 -0.84
N ASP A 162 11.17 -4.92 -1.26
CA ASP A 162 12.57 -5.34 -1.34
C ASP A 162 13.09 -5.85 0.02
N PRO A 163 12.82 -5.20 1.17
CA PRO A 163 13.23 -5.72 2.47
C PRO A 163 12.57 -7.06 2.84
N ALA A 164 11.29 -7.25 2.49
CA ALA A 164 10.58 -8.50 2.71
C ALA A 164 11.19 -9.63 1.88
N LEU A 165 11.48 -9.38 0.60
CA LEU A 165 12.14 -10.36 -0.28
C LEU A 165 13.56 -10.70 0.18
N ILE A 166 14.31 -9.73 0.71
CA ILE A 166 15.63 -9.98 1.33
C ILE A 166 15.52 -10.84 2.59
N ALA A 167 14.44 -10.69 3.36
CA ALA A 167 14.20 -11.55 4.53
C ALA A 167 13.90 -12.99 4.08
N ILE A 168 13.04 -13.16 3.07
CA ILE A 168 12.69 -14.46 2.49
C ILE A 168 13.91 -15.18 1.92
N SER A 169 14.79 -14.48 1.17
CA SER A 169 15.99 -15.11 0.59
C SER A 169 16.98 -15.66 1.61
N LYS A 170 16.84 -15.32 2.90
CA LYS A 170 17.71 -15.80 3.97
C LYS A 170 17.15 -17.05 4.66
N GLN A 171 15.93 -17.44 4.32
CA GLN A 171 15.29 -18.64 4.84
C GLN A 171 15.52 -19.80 3.87
N PRO A 172 15.64 -21.04 4.38
CA PRO A 172 15.70 -22.22 3.52
C PRO A 172 14.39 -22.37 2.76
N LEU A 173 14.48 -22.45 1.43
CA LEU A 173 13.33 -22.67 0.55
C LEU A 173 13.09 -24.18 0.36
N PRO A 174 11.86 -24.59 0.00
CA PRO A 174 11.58 -25.99 -0.34
C PRO A 174 12.50 -26.50 -1.45
N LEU A 175 12.63 -27.82 -1.56
CA LEU A 175 13.53 -28.49 -2.51
C LEU A 175 15.02 -28.16 -2.29
N ASN A 176 15.37 -27.72 -1.07
CA ASN A 176 16.73 -27.33 -0.67
C ASN A 176 17.34 -26.24 -1.57
N MET A 177 16.54 -25.23 -1.88
CA MET A 177 16.90 -24.23 -2.87
C MET A 177 17.49 -22.97 -2.26
N GLU A 178 18.52 -22.44 -2.93
CA GLU A 178 19.12 -21.15 -2.60
C GLU A 178 18.84 -20.14 -3.72
N ILE A 179 17.94 -19.18 -3.46
CA ILE A 179 17.67 -18.08 -4.38
C ILE A 179 18.21 -16.79 -3.79
N SER A 180 19.11 -16.12 -4.51
CA SER A 180 19.65 -14.83 -4.08
C SER A 180 18.58 -13.74 -3.97
N SER A 181 18.75 -12.80 -3.04
CA SER A 181 17.80 -11.67 -2.86
C SER A 181 17.63 -10.84 -4.14
N SER A 182 18.72 -10.63 -4.89
CA SER A 182 18.69 -9.88 -6.14
C SER A 182 17.85 -10.59 -7.21
N ARG A 183 17.88 -11.92 -7.24
CA ARG A 183 17.07 -12.73 -8.16
C ARG A 183 15.59 -12.66 -7.81
N LEU A 184 15.23 -12.75 -6.53
CA LEU A 184 13.84 -12.60 -6.06
C LEU A 184 13.29 -11.21 -6.37
N ILE A 185 14.06 -10.14 -6.08
CA ILE A 185 13.65 -8.76 -6.39
C ILE A 185 13.43 -8.61 -7.89
N LYS A 186 14.36 -9.09 -8.72
CA LYS A 186 14.22 -9.02 -10.18
C LYS A 186 12.95 -9.74 -10.66
N GLY A 187 12.69 -10.95 -10.18
CA GLY A 187 11.51 -11.70 -10.60
C GLY A 187 10.20 -11.10 -10.11
N SER A 188 10.17 -10.59 -8.87
CA SER A 188 8.97 -9.90 -8.36
C SER A 188 8.54 -8.73 -9.26
N ARG A 189 9.50 -8.00 -9.83
CA ARG A 189 9.25 -6.89 -10.75
C ARG A 189 8.89 -7.33 -12.17
N VAL A 190 9.16 -8.59 -12.54
CA VAL A 190 8.67 -9.17 -13.79
C VAL A 190 7.22 -9.62 -13.64
N VAL A 191 6.90 -10.26 -12.52
CA VAL A 191 5.54 -10.76 -12.24
C VAL A 191 4.58 -9.59 -11.99
N ILE A 192 4.95 -8.70 -11.07
CA ILE A 192 4.16 -7.56 -10.65
C ILE A 192 4.98 -6.30 -10.97
N PRO A 193 4.97 -5.82 -12.22
CA PRO A 193 5.74 -4.65 -12.59
C PRO A 193 5.09 -3.36 -12.07
N PRO A 194 5.87 -2.27 -11.86
CA PRO A 194 5.35 -1.02 -11.30
C PRO A 194 4.14 -0.45 -12.05
N GLU A 195 4.11 -0.55 -13.39
CA GLU A 195 3.00 -0.09 -14.22
C GLU A 195 1.70 -0.89 -13.99
N TRP A 196 1.81 -2.18 -13.62
CA TRP A 196 0.65 -2.98 -13.26
C TRP A 196 0.06 -2.50 -11.94
N VAL A 197 0.91 -2.26 -10.93
CA VAL A 197 0.46 -1.70 -9.63
C VAL A 197 -0.19 -0.34 -9.82
N GLN A 198 0.39 0.51 -10.66
CA GLN A 198 -0.20 1.80 -11.00
C GLN A 198 -1.60 1.63 -11.58
N THR A 199 -1.78 0.70 -12.52
CA THR A 199 -3.10 0.45 -13.14
C THR A 199 -4.13 -0.04 -12.12
N GLN A 200 -3.73 -0.92 -11.19
CA GLN A 200 -4.62 -1.40 -10.12
C GLN A 200 -5.01 -0.25 -9.17
N LEU A 201 -4.05 0.59 -8.77
CA LEU A 201 -4.34 1.73 -7.90
C LEU A 201 -5.22 2.78 -8.58
N GLU A 202 -4.96 3.09 -9.86
CA GLU A 202 -5.80 4.02 -10.61
C GLU A 202 -7.23 3.51 -10.74
N SER A 203 -7.41 2.21 -11.01
CA SER A 203 -8.73 1.58 -11.08
C SER A 203 -9.45 1.61 -9.73
N ALA A 204 -8.74 1.28 -8.64
CA ALA A 204 -9.27 1.36 -7.29
C ALA A 204 -9.73 2.78 -6.93
N LEU A 205 -8.95 3.81 -7.31
CA LEU A 205 -9.34 5.20 -7.10
C LEU A 205 -10.59 5.58 -7.92
N ASP A 206 -10.77 5.05 -9.13
CA ASP A 206 -11.98 5.29 -9.93
C ASP A 206 -13.23 4.65 -9.31
N GLU A 207 -13.08 3.52 -8.62
CA GLU A 207 -14.17 2.83 -7.92
C GLU A 207 -14.52 3.48 -6.57
N VAL A 208 -13.50 3.95 -5.84
CA VAL A 208 -13.67 4.60 -4.53
C VAL A 208 -14.19 6.04 -4.66
N THR A 209 -13.83 6.77 -5.73
CA THR A 209 -14.18 8.19 -5.87
C THR A 209 -15.70 8.44 -5.83
N PRO A 210 -16.56 7.72 -6.59
CA PRO A 210 -18.02 7.87 -6.52
C PRO A 210 -18.57 7.65 -5.10
N TYR A 211 -17.96 6.75 -4.33
CA TYR A 211 -18.33 6.53 -2.93
C TYR A 211 -17.99 7.76 -2.08
N LEU A 212 -16.76 8.27 -2.17
CA LEU A 212 -16.32 9.44 -1.39
C LEU A 212 -17.16 10.70 -1.63
N ILE A 213 -17.64 10.90 -2.86
CA ILE A 213 -18.48 12.06 -3.22
C ILE A 213 -19.99 11.81 -3.01
N GLY A 214 -20.37 10.61 -2.58
CA GLY A 214 -21.75 10.28 -2.28
C GLY A 214 -22.64 9.90 -3.47
N GLU A 215 -22.06 9.64 -4.64
CA GLU A 215 -22.79 9.16 -5.83
C GLU A 215 -23.28 7.72 -5.66
N VAL A 216 -22.50 6.87 -4.99
CA VAL A 216 -22.84 5.47 -4.66
C VAL A 216 -22.66 5.21 -3.18
N ASP A 217 -23.51 4.37 -2.58
CA ASP A 217 -23.48 4.04 -1.15
C ASP A 217 -22.55 2.88 -0.81
N GLU A 218 -22.09 2.13 -1.80
CA GLU A 218 -21.17 1.01 -1.63
C GLU A 218 -20.14 1.03 -2.77
N PHE A 219 -18.93 0.57 -2.49
CA PHE A 219 -17.93 0.26 -3.51
C PHE A 219 -17.29 -1.10 -3.24
N THR A 220 -16.66 -1.65 -4.26
CA THR A 220 -15.85 -2.86 -4.17
C THR A 220 -14.68 -2.72 -5.12
N VAL A 221 -13.48 -2.74 -4.56
CA VAL A 221 -12.21 -2.83 -5.29
C VAL A 221 -11.81 -4.29 -5.37
N HIS A 222 -11.59 -4.78 -6.58
CA HIS A 222 -11.11 -6.14 -6.81
C HIS A 222 -9.82 -6.13 -7.62
N ILE A 223 -8.74 -6.64 -7.02
CA ILE A 223 -7.44 -6.83 -7.66
C ILE A 223 -7.32 -8.29 -8.04
N ASP A 224 -7.39 -8.56 -9.33
CA ASP A 224 -7.25 -9.90 -9.91
C ASP A 224 -5.77 -10.19 -10.25
N PHE A 225 -5.26 -11.35 -9.82
CA PHE A 225 -3.91 -11.82 -10.11
C PHE A 225 -3.88 -12.90 -11.20
N THR A 226 -5.03 -13.27 -11.77
CA THR A 226 -5.14 -14.32 -12.81
C THR A 226 -4.25 -14.03 -14.01
N ASP A 227 -4.14 -12.76 -14.42
CA ASP A 227 -3.29 -12.35 -15.54
C ASP A 227 -1.79 -12.36 -15.20
N ARG A 228 -1.44 -12.48 -13.92
CA ARG A 228 -0.06 -12.61 -13.41
C ARG A 228 0.38 -14.06 -13.28
N VAL A 229 -0.53 -15.04 -13.26
CA VAL A 229 -0.23 -16.47 -13.08
C VAL A 229 0.79 -16.96 -14.09
N ALA A 230 0.59 -16.67 -15.38
CA ALA A 230 1.51 -17.11 -16.43
C ALA A 230 2.92 -16.52 -16.26
N SER A 231 3.01 -15.23 -15.94
CA SER A 231 4.30 -14.56 -15.68
C SER A 231 4.96 -15.07 -14.39
N ALA A 232 4.18 -15.35 -13.34
CA ALA A 232 4.67 -15.95 -12.11
C ALA A 232 5.21 -17.36 -12.35
N SER A 233 4.50 -18.15 -13.14
CA SER A 233 4.83 -19.52 -13.51
C SER A 233 6.15 -19.57 -14.29
N GLU A 234 6.26 -18.77 -15.35
CA GLU A 234 7.49 -18.68 -16.15
C GLU A 234 8.69 -18.19 -15.32
N GLU A 235 8.48 -17.15 -14.51
CA GLU A 235 9.55 -16.54 -13.72
C GLU A 235 10.03 -17.46 -12.58
N LEU A 236 9.10 -18.16 -11.91
CA LEU A 236 9.43 -19.18 -10.92
C LEU A 236 10.20 -20.31 -11.58
N LYS A 237 9.72 -20.87 -12.69
CA LYS A 237 10.42 -21.91 -13.46
C LYS A 237 11.85 -21.50 -13.84
N LEU A 238 12.06 -20.25 -14.27
CA LEU A 238 13.40 -19.74 -14.55
C LEU A 238 14.28 -19.69 -13.29
N MET A 239 13.75 -19.22 -12.16
CA MET A 239 14.50 -19.27 -10.89
C MET A 239 14.84 -20.70 -10.50
N LEU A 240 13.91 -21.65 -10.69
CA LEU A 240 14.13 -23.06 -10.36
C LEU A 240 15.17 -23.72 -11.27
N LEU A 241 15.25 -23.33 -12.55
CA LEU A 241 16.26 -23.83 -13.48
C LEU A 241 17.64 -23.21 -13.27
N GLU A 242 17.69 -21.95 -12.79
CA GLU A 242 18.95 -21.28 -12.44
C GLU A 242 19.54 -21.83 -11.14
N ALA A 243 18.69 -22.28 -10.20
CA ALA A 243 19.11 -23.08 -9.06
C ALA A 243 19.51 -24.49 -9.54
N ASN A 244 20.60 -25.04 -8.98
CA ASN A 244 21.25 -26.26 -9.47
C ASN A 244 20.27 -27.43 -9.75
N THR A 245 20.01 -27.72 -11.03
CA THR A 245 18.98 -28.67 -11.48
C THR A 245 19.19 -30.10 -10.97
N GLY A 246 20.44 -30.52 -10.76
CA GLY A 246 20.74 -31.85 -10.22
C GLY A 246 20.47 -31.98 -8.72
N GLU A 247 20.59 -30.89 -7.96
CA GLU A 247 20.31 -30.86 -6.52
C GLU A 247 18.80 -30.91 -6.25
N ILE A 248 17.99 -30.20 -7.04
CA ILE A 248 16.52 -30.22 -6.89
C ILE A 248 15.98 -31.65 -7.00
N LEU A 249 16.40 -32.40 -8.02
CA LEU A 249 15.89 -33.77 -8.22
C LEU A 249 16.38 -34.73 -7.14
N TYR A 250 17.68 -34.74 -6.83
CA TYR A 250 18.22 -35.73 -5.90
C TYR A 250 18.07 -35.33 -4.43
N GLU A 251 18.47 -34.12 -4.02
CA GLU A 251 18.33 -33.67 -2.64
C GLU A 251 16.91 -33.19 -2.32
N GLY A 252 16.23 -32.59 -3.29
CA GLY A 252 14.87 -32.06 -3.09
C GLY A 252 13.76 -33.10 -3.22
N ILE A 253 13.93 -34.15 -4.04
CA ILE A 253 12.84 -35.10 -4.36
C ILE A 253 13.19 -36.54 -4.02
N ILE A 254 14.24 -37.10 -4.63
CA ILE A 254 14.57 -38.53 -4.51
C ILE A 254 15.00 -38.87 -3.08
N HIS A 255 16.00 -38.17 -2.54
CA HIS A 255 16.56 -38.45 -1.22
C HIS A 255 15.50 -38.38 -0.11
N PRO A 256 14.68 -37.32 0.02
CA PRO A 256 13.61 -37.26 1.02
C PRO A 256 12.60 -38.39 0.91
N THR A 257 12.32 -38.87 -0.31
CA THR A 257 11.32 -39.92 -0.54
C THR A 257 11.86 -41.32 -0.23
N ILE A 258 13.16 -41.56 -0.42
CA ILE A 258 13.78 -42.87 -0.12
C ILE A 258 14.39 -42.94 1.29
N LYS A 259 14.50 -41.80 1.98
CA LYS A 259 15.00 -41.72 3.35
C LYS A 259 14.16 -42.60 4.27
N GLY A 260 14.83 -43.49 5.01
CA GLY A 260 14.17 -44.46 5.90
C GLY A 260 13.67 -45.74 5.22
N LEU A 261 13.73 -45.85 3.89
CA LEU A 261 13.51 -47.12 3.18
C LEU A 261 14.77 -48.00 3.17
N ILE A 262 15.94 -47.37 3.23
CA ILE A 262 17.25 -48.01 3.22
C ILE A 262 17.75 -48.15 4.67
N PRO A 263 18.37 -49.28 5.07
CA PRO A 263 19.06 -49.39 6.35
C PRO A 263 20.12 -48.30 6.54
N GLU A 264 20.23 -47.74 7.76
CA GLU A 264 21.21 -46.67 8.08
C GLU A 264 22.67 -47.05 7.76
N ARG A 265 23.00 -48.34 7.82
CA ARG A 265 24.29 -48.88 7.40
C ARG A 265 24.09 -50.24 6.77
N ILE A 266 24.74 -50.44 5.63
CA ILE A 266 24.80 -51.71 4.94
C ILE A 266 26.26 -52.14 4.90
N THR A 267 26.55 -53.26 5.56
CA THR A 267 27.88 -53.86 5.53
C THR A 267 27.93 -54.91 4.43
N PHE A 268 28.70 -54.63 3.38
CA PHE A 268 29.05 -55.59 2.35
C PHE A 268 30.18 -56.51 2.80
N PRO A 269 30.36 -57.67 2.14
CA PRO A 269 31.52 -58.53 2.38
C PRO A 269 32.83 -57.74 2.25
N TYR A 270 33.84 -58.22 2.98
CA TYR A 270 35.16 -57.58 3.07
C TYR A 270 35.21 -56.23 3.80
N GLY A 271 34.13 -55.84 4.50
CA GLY A 271 34.12 -54.69 5.41
C GLY A 271 33.84 -53.34 4.74
N LEU A 272 33.32 -53.35 3.51
CA LEU A 272 32.81 -52.14 2.86
C LEU A 272 31.48 -51.76 3.51
N GLU A 273 31.40 -50.57 4.09
CA GLU A 273 30.17 -50.01 4.63
C GLU A 273 29.65 -48.93 3.68
N LEU A 274 28.37 -48.99 3.33
CA LEU A 274 27.67 -47.90 2.66
C LEU A 274 26.56 -47.38 3.56
N ASN A 275 26.38 -46.07 3.59
CA ASN A 275 25.24 -45.40 4.22
C ASN A 275 24.22 -44.93 3.16
N ASP A 276 23.17 -44.25 3.61
CA ASP A 276 22.12 -43.68 2.77
C ASP A 276 22.64 -42.58 1.82
N GLU A 277 23.49 -41.68 2.31
CA GLU A 277 24.14 -40.63 1.52
C GLU A 277 24.98 -41.21 0.36
N ASP A 278 25.78 -42.26 0.63
CA ASP A 278 26.61 -42.95 -0.36
C ASP A 278 25.74 -43.54 -1.48
N ILE A 279 24.58 -44.14 -1.13
CA ILE A 279 23.68 -44.75 -2.10
C ILE A 279 23.02 -43.69 -2.98
N VAL A 280 22.59 -42.57 -2.40
CA VAL A 280 22.05 -41.42 -3.16
C VAL A 280 23.09 -40.87 -4.12
N GLU A 281 24.34 -40.72 -3.67
CA GLU A 281 25.44 -40.23 -4.52
C GLU A 281 25.75 -41.18 -5.67
N ILE A 282 25.76 -42.49 -5.42
CA ILE A 282 25.95 -43.51 -6.46
C ILE A 282 24.79 -43.49 -7.45
N MET A 283 23.55 -43.37 -6.97
CA MET A 283 22.37 -43.25 -7.83
C MET A 283 22.42 -41.98 -8.69
N ARG A 284 22.86 -40.85 -8.14
CA ARG A 284 23.08 -39.62 -8.89
C ARG A 284 24.15 -39.79 -9.96
N ALA A 285 25.28 -40.40 -9.60
CA ALA A 285 26.39 -40.59 -10.51
C ALA A 285 26.14 -41.68 -11.58
N ALA A 286 25.10 -42.50 -11.42
CA ALA A 286 24.69 -43.52 -12.37
C ALA A 286 23.64 -43.01 -13.38
N ALA A 287 22.94 -41.92 -13.09
CA ALA A 287 21.89 -41.40 -13.94
C ALA A 287 22.44 -40.63 -15.16
N PRO A 288 21.84 -40.81 -16.36
CA PRO A 288 22.21 -40.03 -17.54
C PRO A 288 21.95 -38.53 -17.33
N PRO A 289 22.88 -37.62 -17.67
CA PRO A 289 22.67 -36.18 -17.48
C PRO A 289 21.40 -35.64 -18.16
N LEU A 290 21.10 -36.10 -19.38
CA LEU A 290 19.89 -35.70 -20.10
C LEU A 290 18.60 -36.14 -19.39
N TRP A 291 18.63 -37.30 -18.74
CA TRP A 291 17.48 -37.78 -17.96
C TRP A 291 17.29 -36.92 -16.71
N ILE A 292 18.37 -36.53 -16.02
CA ILE A 292 18.30 -35.63 -14.87
C ILE A 292 17.67 -34.29 -15.29
N GLU A 293 18.16 -33.69 -16.37
CA GLU A 293 17.63 -32.42 -16.87
C GLU A 293 16.14 -32.51 -17.23
N GLU A 294 15.72 -33.58 -17.91
CA GLU A 294 14.33 -33.82 -18.29
C GLU A 294 13.43 -33.98 -17.05
N GLN A 295 13.80 -34.86 -16.12
CA GLN A 295 12.99 -35.11 -14.91
C GLN A 295 12.95 -33.89 -13.99
N THR A 296 14.05 -33.15 -13.84
CA THR A 296 14.05 -31.89 -13.10
C THR A 296 13.12 -30.88 -13.78
N SER A 297 13.12 -30.77 -15.11
CA SER A 297 12.24 -29.84 -15.82
C SER A 297 10.76 -30.16 -15.60
N ILE A 298 10.40 -31.45 -15.63
CA ILE A 298 9.03 -31.91 -15.35
C ILE A 298 8.64 -31.61 -13.89
N ALA A 299 9.54 -31.90 -12.93
CA ALA A 299 9.31 -31.62 -11.53
C ALA A 299 9.08 -30.14 -11.25
N ILE A 300 9.93 -29.29 -11.83
CA ILE A 300 9.82 -27.83 -11.76
C ILE A 300 8.48 -27.37 -12.31
N ASP A 301 8.05 -27.90 -13.46
CA ASP A 301 6.78 -27.55 -14.10
C ASP A 301 5.58 -27.87 -13.19
N GLU A 302 5.57 -29.07 -12.61
CA GLU A 302 4.48 -29.56 -11.76
C GLU A 302 4.41 -28.80 -10.43
N VAL A 303 5.56 -28.57 -9.78
CA VAL A 303 5.64 -27.76 -8.55
C VAL A 303 5.22 -26.31 -8.82
N THR A 304 5.63 -25.75 -9.96
CA THR A 304 5.28 -24.38 -10.34
C THR A 304 3.78 -24.23 -10.51
N LYS A 305 3.13 -25.08 -11.31
CA LYS A 305 1.68 -25.07 -11.54
C LYS A 305 0.90 -25.16 -10.25
N TYR A 306 1.35 -26.02 -9.34
CA TYR A 306 0.75 -26.14 -8.03
C TYR A 306 0.95 -24.84 -7.22
N ILE A 307 2.16 -24.31 -7.08
CA ILE A 307 2.40 -23.08 -6.28
C ILE A 307 1.61 -21.88 -6.81
N VAL A 308 1.53 -21.70 -8.13
CA VAL A 308 0.79 -20.57 -8.73
C VAL A 308 -0.72 -20.81 -8.84
N GLY A 309 -1.23 -21.98 -8.43
CA GLY A 309 -2.65 -22.30 -8.42
C GLY A 309 -3.24 -22.68 -9.79
N GLU A 310 -2.42 -23.04 -10.78
CA GLU A 310 -2.91 -23.63 -12.04
C GLU A 310 -3.52 -25.03 -11.82
N THR A 311 -3.04 -25.75 -10.80
CA THR A 311 -3.57 -27.06 -10.40
C THR A 311 -3.88 -27.13 -8.90
N ASP A 312 -5.00 -27.76 -8.55
CA ASP A 312 -5.41 -27.98 -7.15
C ASP A 312 -4.59 -29.07 -6.46
N GLU A 313 -4.11 -30.04 -7.22
CA GLU A 313 -3.29 -31.16 -6.74
C GLU A 313 -2.01 -31.24 -7.55
N MET A 314 -0.96 -31.76 -6.91
CA MET A 314 0.34 -32.03 -7.51
C MET A 314 0.58 -33.53 -7.49
N ASN A 315 0.92 -34.10 -8.65
CA ASN A 315 1.32 -35.50 -8.75
C ASN A 315 2.48 -35.65 -9.73
N LEU A 316 3.66 -35.96 -9.19
CA LEU A 316 4.88 -36.18 -9.96
C LEU A 316 5.32 -37.63 -9.83
N MET A 317 5.35 -38.34 -10.95
CA MET A 317 5.86 -39.72 -11.03
C MET A 317 7.20 -39.75 -11.75
N ILE A 318 8.24 -40.24 -11.09
CA ILE A 318 9.60 -40.35 -11.63
C ILE A 318 10.00 -41.82 -11.70
N ASP A 319 10.18 -42.35 -12.91
CA ASP A 319 10.69 -43.72 -13.11
C ASP A 319 12.21 -43.76 -12.91
N ILE A 320 12.65 -44.45 -11.87
CA ILE A 320 14.06 -44.64 -11.51
C ILE A 320 14.54 -46.08 -11.76
N SER A 321 13.74 -46.94 -12.39
CA SER A 321 14.07 -48.36 -12.62
C SER A 321 15.42 -48.56 -13.32
N SER A 322 15.65 -47.81 -14.41
CA SER A 322 16.91 -47.86 -15.17
C SER A 322 18.09 -47.32 -14.37
N ASN A 323 17.86 -46.28 -13.57
CA ASN A 323 18.89 -45.66 -12.73
C ASN A 323 19.27 -46.56 -11.55
N LYS A 324 18.30 -47.25 -10.94
CA LYS A 324 18.54 -48.27 -9.92
C LYS A 324 19.42 -49.39 -10.46
N LEU A 325 19.11 -49.89 -11.66
CA LEU A 325 19.90 -50.94 -12.29
C LEU A 325 21.33 -50.46 -12.60
N ALA A 326 21.48 -49.22 -13.09
CA ALA A 326 22.79 -48.62 -13.34
C ALA A 326 23.59 -48.42 -12.03
N ALA A 327 22.93 -47.99 -10.95
CA ALA A 327 23.53 -47.83 -9.64
C ALA A 327 23.97 -49.17 -9.04
N GLN A 328 23.15 -50.22 -9.16
CA GLN A 328 23.51 -51.58 -8.74
C GLN A 328 24.78 -52.07 -9.43
N ASN A 329 24.87 -51.89 -10.75
CA ASN A 329 26.08 -52.27 -11.50
C ASN A 329 27.30 -51.47 -11.03
N LYS A 330 27.11 -50.19 -10.70
CA LYS A 330 28.19 -49.32 -10.20
C LYS A 330 28.68 -49.74 -8.80
N ILE A 331 27.79 -50.11 -7.89
CA ILE A 331 28.17 -50.69 -6.58
C ILE A 331 28.93 -52.01 -6.80
N GLN A 332 28.46 -52.86 -7.71
CA GLN A 332 29.12 -54.12 -8.03
C GLN A 332 30.55 -53.89 -8.55
N ASP A 333 30.75 -52.90 -9.42
CA ASP A 333 32.07 -52.51 -9.93
C ASP A 333 32.97 -51.98 -8.80
N SER A 334 32.46 -51.13 -7.91
CA SER A 334 33.22 -50.62 -6.76
C SER A 334 33.61 -51.72 -5.77
N VAL A 335 32.73 -52.70 -5.50
CA VAL A 335 33.06 -53.88 -4.68
C VAL A 335 34.15 -54.71 -5.36
N ASN A 336 34.04 -54.94 -6.66
CA ASN A 336 35.05 -55.68 -7.43
C ASN A 336 36.41 -54.97 -7.38
N GLU A 337 36.42 -53.64 -7.56
CA GLU A 337 37.64 -52.83 -7.49
C GLU A 337 38.28 -52.87 -6.09
N TYR A 338 37.47 -52.75 -5.03
CA TYR A 338 37.93 -52.83 -3.64
C TYR A 338 38.60 -54.18 -3.34
N VAL A 339 37.98 -55.28 -3.78
CA VAL A 339 38.48 -56.66 -3.62
C VAL A 339 39.80 -56.87 -4.35
N ILE A 340 39.93 -56.37 -5.58
CA ILE A 340 41.12 -56.58 -6.42
C ILE A 340 42.27 -55.66 -6.01
N ASN A 341 42.01 -54.37 -5.81
CA ASN A 341 43.05 -53.36 -5.69
C ASN A 341 43.44 -53.02 -4.24
N GLN A 342 42.52 -53.14 -3.28
CA GLN A 342 42.77 -52.70 -1.90
C GLN A 342 43.05 -53.84 -0.93
N LEU A 343 42.46 -55.02 -1.13
CA LEU A 343 42.53 -56.10 -0.17
C LEU A 343 43.70 -57.09 -0.38
N ASN A 344 44.45 -57.01 -1.49
CA ASN A 344 45.58 -57.90 -1.81
C ASN A 344 45.30 -59.38 -1.47
N LEU A 345 44.10 -59.86 -1.80
CA LEU A 345 43.65 -61.18 -1.38
C LEU A 345 44.44 -62.29 -2.09
N PRO A 346 44.80 -63.36 -1.39
CA PRO A 346 45.48 -64.51 -1.99
C PRO A 346 44.53 -65.28 -2.93
N MET A 347 45.09 -66.07 -3.85
CA MET A 347 44.31 -67.01 -4.67
C MET A 347 43.67 -68.08 -3.78
N CYS A 348 42.40 -68.41 -4.05
CA CYS A 348 41.67 -69.41 -3.29
C CYS A 348 42.28 -70.81 -3.45
N SER A 349 42.44 -71.55 -2.34
CA SER A 349 42.77 -72.98 -2.39
C SER A 349 41.61 -73.82 -2.94
N ASN A 350 41.88 -75.07 -3.34
CA ASN A 350 40.84 -75.97 -3.87
C ASN A 350 39.66 -76.15 -2.89
N ASP A 351 39.94 -76.26 -1.59
CA ASP A 351 38.91 -76.38 -0.55
C ASP A 351 38.07 -75.10 -0.41
N GLN A 352 38.69 -73.93 -0.60
CA GLN A 352 38.01 -72.63 -0.57
C GLN A 352 37.15 -72.42 -1.83
N GLN A 353 37.61 -72.86 -3.00
CA GLN A 353 36.83 -72.84 -4.24
C GLN A 353 35.60 -73.77 -4.14
N GLU A 354 35.76 -74.96 -3.54
CA GLU A 354 34.62 -75.85 -3.27
C GLU A 354 33.61 -75.22 -2.29
N SER A 355 34.10 -74.49 -1.28
CA SER A 355 33.26 -73.77 -0.32
C SER A 355 32.49 -72.61 -0.97
N LEU A 356 33.13 -71.84 -1.86
CA LEU A 356 32.50 -70.79 -2.67
C LEU A 356 31.39 -71.34 -3.58
N SER A 357 31.65 -72.49 -4.23
CA SER A 357 30.66 -73.13 -5.11
C SER A 357 29.37 -73.52 -4.36
N LYS A 358 29.49 -73.84 -3.05
CA LYS A 358 28.38 -74.23 -2.16
C LYS A 358 27.85 -73.10 -1.29
N ALA A 359 28.46 -71.91 -1.32
CA ALA A 359 28.06 -70.79 -0.48
C ALA A 359 26.63 -70.36 -0.82
N ASN A 360 25.76 -70.26 0.17
CA ASN A 360 24.37 -69.83 -0.03
C ASN A 360 24.18 -68.33 0.21
N SER A 361 25.13 -67.68 0.88
CA SER A 361 25.09 -66.27 1.22
C SER A 361 26.39 -65.56 0.83
N HIS A 362 26.28 -64.26 0.55
CA HIS A 362 27.41 -63.35 0.34
C HIS A 362 28.30 -63.21 1.58
N LEU A 363 27.76 -63.49 2.78
CA LEU A 363 28.50 -63.48 4.05
C LEU A 363 29.46 -64.66 4.22
N ASP A 364 29.27 -65.73 3.44
CA ASP A 364 30.08 -66.96 3.50
C ASP A 364 31.29 -66.89 2.55
N PHE A 365 31.53 -65.74 1.92
CA PHE A 365 32.61 -65.58 0.95
C PHE A 365 33.98 -65.61 1.65
N PRO A 366 34.89 -66.52 1.24
CA PRO A 366 36.23 -66.55 1.80
C PRO A 366 37.03 -65.31 1.38
N LEU A 367 38.01 -64.95 2.20
CA LEU A 367 38.98 -63.87 1.95
C LEU A 367 40.03 -64.29 0.90
N CYS A 368 39.60 -64.63 -0.31
CA CYS A 368 40.46 -65.04 -1.41
C CYS A 368 39.81 -64.77 -2.78
N ILE A 369 40.63 -64.75 -3.85
CA ILE A 369 40.15 -64.58 -5.24
C ILE A 369 40.14 -65.95 -5.94
N PRO A 370 39.00 -66.38 -6.53
CA PRO A 370 38.92 -67.62 -7.30
C PRO A 370 39.80 -67.55 -8.56
N GLU A 371 40.52 -68.63 -8.86
CA GLU A 371 41.27 -68.75 -10.13
C GLU A 371 40.34 -69.20 -11.28
N ASP A 372 39.31 -69.98 -10.96
CA ASP A 372 38.32 -70.46 -11.93
C ASP A 372 37.35 -69.34 -12.32
N SER A 373 37.25 -69.07 -13.63
CA SER A 373 36.40 -68.01 -14.19
C SER A 373 34.91 -68.24 -13.97
N GLU A 374 34.46 -69.48 -13.92
CA GLU A 374 33.04 -69.82 -13.72
C GLU A 374 32.64 -69.60 -12.25
N ILE A 375 33.50 -70.00 -11.31
CA ILE A 375 33.32 -69.73 -9.87
C ILE A 375 33.38 -68.23 -9.59
N TYR A 376 34.28 -67.50 -10.25
CA TYR A 376 34.36 -66.04 -10.16
C TYR A 376 33.08 -65.34 -10.64
N LEU A 377 32.51 -65.77 -11.77
CA LEU A 377 31.23 -65.25 -12.27
C LEU A 377 30.05 -65.58 -11.34
N GLN A 378 30.03 -66.79 -10.74
CA GLN A 378 29.02 -67.14 -9.74
C GLN A 378 29.11 -66.27 -8.48
N MET A 379 30.33 -65.97 -8.02
CA MET A 379 30.56 -65.06 -6.90
C MET A 379 30.06 -63.65 -7.22
N GLN A 380 30.37 -63.12 -8.41
CA GLN A 380 29.86 -61.82 -8.85
C GLN A 380 28.32 -61.78 -8.95
N SER A 381 27.70 -62.84 -9.50
CA SER A 381 26.25 -62.93 -9.59
C SER A 381 25.58 -62.89 -8.21
N LYS A 382 26.09 -63.68 -7.25
CA LYS A 382 25.58 -63.72 -5.88
C LYS A 382 25.79 -62.39 -5.14
N MET A 383 26.90 -61.69 -5.42
CA MET A 383 27.12 -60.34 -4.90
C MET A 383 26.09 -59.34 -5.46
N SER A 384 25.82 -59.42 -6.76
CA SER A 384 24.83 -58.56 -7.42
C SER A 384 23.42 -58.79 -6.86
N ASP A 385 23.04 -60.06 -6.65
CA ASP A 385 21.77 -60.42 -6.01
C ASP A 385 21.68 -59.90 -4.56
N ALA A 386 22.80 -59.93 -3.81
CA ALA A 386 22.86 -59.39 -2.46
C ALA A 386 22.71 -57.85 -2.45
N ILE A 387 23.41 -57.14 -3.35
CA ILE A 387 23.26 -55.68 -3.50
C ILE A 387 21.80 -55.33 -3.81
N LYS A 388 21.19 -56.06 -4.75
CA LYS A 388 19.78 -55.87 -5.10
C LYS A 388 18.87 -56.04 -3.88
N SER A 389 19.00 -57.16 -3.18
CA SER A 389 18.12 -57.50 -2.06
C SER A 389 18.30 -56.58 -0.84
N LEU A 390 19.53 -56.13 -0.57
CA LEU A 390 19.84 -55.30 0.62
C LEU A 390 19.58 -53.81 0.39
N VAL A 391 19.76 -53.32 -0.85
CA VAL A 391 19.69 -51.89 -1.17
C VAL A 391 18.46 -51.57 -2.02
N PHE A 392 18.33 -52.19 -3.19
CA PHE A 392 17.45 -51.70 -4.25
C PHE A 392 16.04 -52.30 -4.25
N ASP A 393 15.80 -53.44 -3.61
CA ASP A 393 14.46 -54.04 -3.48
C ASP A 393 13.56 -53.21 -2.54
N ALA A 394 14.16 -52.47 -1.59
CA ALA A 394 13.44 -51.59 -0.68
C ALA A 394 13.04 -50.25 -1.33
N ILE A 395 13.78 -49.82 -2.36
CA ILE A 395 13.52 -48.58 -3.11
C ILE A 395 12.47 -48.91 -4.19
N PRO A 396 11.37 -48.16 -4.34
CA PRO A 396 10.42 -48.41 -5.42
C PRO A 396 11.01 -48.09 -6.79
N ASP A 397 10.48 -48.70 -7.86
CA ASP A 397 10.91 -48.39 -9.24
C ASP A 397 10.39 -47.03 -9.73
N THR A 398 9.31 -46.54 -9.11
CA THR A 398 8.74 -45.22 -9.38
C THR A 398 8.64 -44.44 -8.07
N ILE A 399 9.19 -43.22 -8.09
CA ILE A 399 9.02 -42.25 -7.01
C ILE A 399 7.74 -41.47 -7.28
N ASP A 400 6.80 -41.52 -6.34
CA ASP A 400 5.56 -40.74 -6.35
C ASP A 400 5.74 -39.58 -5.37
N MET A 401 5.85 -38.36 -5.92
CA MET A 401 5.87 -37.14 -5.15
C MET A 401 4.51 -36.45 -5.26
N ASP A 402 3.71 -36.64 -4.22
CA ASP A 402 2.45 -35.93 -4.04
C ASP A 402 2.65 -34.59 -3.32
N GLN A 403 1.59 -33.77 -3.29
CA GLN A 403 1.59 -32.49 -2.58
C GLN A 403 1.91 -32.58 -1.08
N LYS A 404 1.69 -33.74 -0.43
CA LYS A 404 1.95 -33.90 1.00
C LYS A 404 3.45 -33.92 1.28
N ILE A 405 4.24 -34.53 0.40
CA ILE A 405 5.69 -34.53 0.52
C ILE A 405 6.24 -33.11 0.41
N LEU A 406 5.80 -32.34 -0.60
CA LEU A 406 6.19 -30.92 -0.73
C LEU A 406 5.80 -30.10 0.50
N ARG A 407 4.58 -30.30 1.02
CA ARG A 407 4.09 -29.60 2.22
C ARG A 407 4.85 -30.00 3.48
N SER A 408 5.23 -31.28 3.63
CA SER A 408 6.07 -31.75 4.73
C SER A 408 7.44 -31.08 4.70
N GLN A 409 8.06 -31.00 3.53
CA GLN A 409 9.36 -30.33 3.36
C GLN A 409 9.26 -28.83 3.69
N LEU A 410 8.20 -28.16 3.23
CA LEU A 410 7.93 -26.76 3.59
C LEU A 410 7.81 -26.58 5.10
N MET A 411 7.11 -27.49 5.77
CA MET A 411 6.93 -27.46 7.22
C MET A 411 8.25 -27.72 7.98
N ASP A 412 9.07 -28.67 7.50
CA ASP A 412 10.35 -29.02 8.10
C ASP A 412 11.38 -27.87 7.99
N LEU A 413 11.34 -27.12 6.88
CA LEU A 413 12.30 -26.05 6.59
C LEU A 413 11.84 -24.68 7.10
N GLY A 414 10.57 -24.33 6.91
CA GLY A 414 10.02 -22.99 7.21
C GLY A 414 9.12 -22.93 8.44
N GLY A 415 8.87 -24.06 9.12
CA GLY A 415 8.06 -24.14 10.33
C GLY A 415 6.56 -24.30 10.08
N ILE A 416 5.79 -24.29 11.16
CA ILE A 416 4.35 -24.63 11.19
C ILE A 416 3.55 -23.75 10.22
N ASP A 417 3.87 -22.46 10.13
CA ASP A 417 3.09 -21.46 9.40
C ASP A 417 3.39 -21.44 7.89
N SER A 418 4.36 -22.23 7.41
CA SER A 418 4.78 -22.21 6.00
C SER A 418 3.74 -22.81 5.06
N THR A 419 3.04 -23.84 5.53
CA THR A 419 1.96 -24.45 4.74
C THR A 419 0.73 -23.53 4.64
N GLU A 420 0.40 -22.85 5.74
CA GLU A 420 -0.64 -21.82 5.77
C GLU A 420 -0.29 -20.64 4.86
N SER A 421 0.98 -20.22 4.85
CA SER A 421 1.45 -19.16 3.95
C SER A 421 1.29 -19.53 2.47
N LEU A 422 1.58 -20.78 2.09
CA LEU A 422 1.34 -21.27 0.73
C LEU A 422 -0.16 -21.26 0.39
N ASP A 423 -1.01 -21.69 1.30
CA ASP A 423 -2.47 -21.70 1.10
C ASP A 423 -3.03 -20.28 0.94
N ASN A 424 -2.53 -19.34 1.73
CA ASN A 424 -2.88 -17.91 1.62
C ASN A 424 -2.45 -17.32 0.27
N ILE A 425 -1.23 -17.62 -0.19
CA ILE A 425 -0.73 -17.17 -1.49
C ILE A 425 -1.60 -17.75 -2.61
N ARG A 426 -1.87 -19.05 -2.59
CA ARG A 426 -2.73 -19.71 -3.59
C ARG A 426 -4.14 -19.13 -3.60
N SER A 427 -4.71 -18.90 -2.42
CA SER A 427 -6.04 -18.29 -2.29
C SER A 427 -6.06 -16.87 -2.83
N LEU A 428 -5.00 -16.08 -2.60
CA LEU A 428 -4.88 -14.72 -3.13
C LEU A 428 -4.73 -14.72 -4.66
N ILE A 429 -3.96 -15.65 -5.23
CA ILE A 429 -3.79 -15.76 -6.68
C ILE A 429 -5.10 -16.19 -7.36
N ALA A 430 -5.80 -17.17 -6.78
CA ALA A 430 -7.03 -17.72 -7.36
C ALA A 430 -8.27 -16.84 -7.13
N GLY A 431 -8.38 -16.21 -5.96
CA GLY A 431 -9.53 -15.42 -5.54
C GLY A 431 -9.35 -13.91 -5.67
N GLY A 432 -8.14 -13.44 -5.96
CA GLY A 432 -7.82 -12.02 -5.95
C GLY A 432 -7.81 -11.41 -4.55
N PHE A 433 -7.63 -10.11 -4.49
CA PHE A 433 -7.81 -9.30 -3.30
C PHE A 433 -9.06 -8.43 -3.47
N THR A 434 -9.94 -8.42 -2.46
CA THR A 434 -11.16 -7.60 -2.48
C THR A 434 -11.17 -6.67 -1.28
N TYR A 435 -11.47 -5.40 -1.52
CA TYR A 435 -11.59 -4.36 -0.50
C TYR A 435 -12.87 -3.56 -0.73
N THR A 436 -13.69 -3.42 0.30
CA THR A 436 -15.04 -2.89 0.22
C THR A 436 -15.21 -1.64 1.07
N HIS A 437 -16.38 -1.01 0.97
CA HIS A 437 -16.75 0.09 1.86
C HIS A 437 -16.73 -0.32 3.34
N THR A 438 -17.14 -1.55 3.68
CA THR A 438 -17.12 -2.05 5.06
C THR A 438 -15.69 -2.12 5.59
N ASP A 439 -14.73 -2.59 4.78
CA ASP A 439 -13.32 -2.65 5.18
C ASP A 439 -12.75 -1.24 5.42
N LEU A 440 -13.11 -0.27 4.59
CA LEU A 440 -12.74 1.14 4.78
C LEU A 440 -13.33 1.73 6.07
N GLU A 441 -14.58 1.40 6.39
CA GLU A 441 -15.23 1.85 7.61
C GLU A 441 -14.54 1.27 8.86
N GLU A 442 -14.15 -0.01 8.83
CA GLU A 442 -13.38 -0.65 9.89
C GLU A 442 -11.98 -0.02 10.05
N ASP A 443 -11.30 0.29 8.94
CA ASP A 443 -10.02 1.00 8.94
C ASP A 443 -10.15 2.43 9.51
N ILE A 444 -11.26 3.11 9.24
CA ILE A 444 -11.56 4.44 9.81
C ILE A 444 -11.84 4.33 11.31
N GLU A 445 -12.64 3.36 11.75
CA GLU A 445 -12.96 3.15 13.17
C GLU A 445 -11.73 2.78 14.00
N SER A 446 -10.80 2.01 13.42
CA SER A 446 -9.54 1.65 14.08
C SER A 446 -8.51 2.79 14.09
N SER A 447 -8.68 3.79 13.23
CA SER A 447 -7.80 4.94 13.12
C SER A 447 -8.12 6.02 14.16
N SER A 448 -7.08 6.78 14.55
CA SER A 448 -7.23 7.98 15.40
C SER A 448 -7.32 9.28 14.60
N LEU A 449 -7.28 9.20 13.26
CA LEU A 449 -7.22 10.38 12.39
C LEU A 449 -8.59 11.06 12.23
N ILE A 450 -9.65 10.28 12.02
CA ILE A 450 -11.02 10.75 11.79
C ILE A 450 -12.01 9.76 12.40
N SER A 451 -13.17 10.24 12.89
CA SER A 451 -14.25 9.34 13.31
C SER A 451 -15.17 8.99 12.14
N LEU A 452 -15.80 7.82 12.22
CA LEU A 452 -16.75 7.37 11.20
C LEU A 452 -17.94 8.34 11.04
N ASP A 453 -18.45 8.89 12.14
CA ASP A 453 -19.48 9.94 12.12
C ASP A 453 -19.02 11.18 11.32
N THR A 454 -17.77 11.61 11.51
CA THR A 454 -17.20 12.77 10.80
C THR A 454 -17.05 12.45 9.31
N PHE A 455 -16.68 11.23 8.96
CA PHE A 455 -16.58 10.77 7.59
C PHE A 455 -17.94 10.83 6.88
N TYR A 456 -19.00 10.28 7.49
CA TYR A 456 -20.34 10.35 6.89
C TYR A 456 -20.89 11.76 6.81
N ASP A 457 -20.69 12.58 7.83
CA ASP A 457 -21.09 14.00 7.81
C ASP A 457 -20.39 14.75 6.66
N THR A 458 -19.10 14.46 6.43
CA THR A 458 -18.31 15.06 5.35
C THR A 458 -18.79 14.57 3.98
N ARG A 459 -18.97 13.26 3.81
CA ARG A 459 -19.50 12.66 2.57
C ARG A 459 -20.89 13.22 2.24
N LYS A 460 -21.76 13.34 3.23
CA LYS A 460 -23.09 13.95 3.06
C LYS A 460 -23.01 15.42 2.67
N PHE A 461 -22.11 16.18 3.28
CA PHE A 461 -21.88 17.57 2.91
C PHE A 461 -21.36 17.71 1.47
N ILE A 462 -20.46 16.83 1.03
CA ILE A 462 -19.95 16.83 -0.35
C ILE A 462 -21.08 16.56 -1.35
N LYS A 463 -21.98 15.62 -1.03
CA LYS A 463 -23.08 15.21 -1.90
C LYS A 463 -24.23 16.22 -1.98
N ASP A 464 -24.72 16.65 -0.82
CA ASP A 464 -25.98 17.39 -0.70
C ASP A 464 -25.76 18.86 -0.26
N GLY A 465 -24.53 19.26 0.02
CA GLY A 465 -24.24 20.48 0.75
C GLY A 465 -24.73 20.42 2.19
N TRP A 466 -24.88 21.58 2.82
CA TRP A 466 -25.53 21.75 4.10
C TRP A 466 -26.81 22.54 3.94
N THR A 467 -27.93 21.99 4.43
CA THR A 467 -29.21 22.70 4.52
C THR A 467 -29.72 22.56 5.95
N GLY A 468 -30.10 23.69 6.57
CA GLY A 468 -30.62 23.66 7.93
C GLY A 468 -31.18 24.99 8.39
N ASP A 469 -31.80 24.95 9.57
CA ASP A 469 -32.21 26.19 10.24
C ASP A 469 -31.05 26.77 11.06
N GLN A 470 -31.23 28.04 11.44
CA GLN A 470 -30.25 28.80 12.19
C GLN A 470 -29.94 28.18 13.56
N LYS A 471 -30.92 27.55 14.21
CA LYS A 471 -30.75 26.90 15.52
C LYS A 471 -29.85 25.67 15.42
N THR A 472 -30.04 24.87 14.37
CA THR A 472 -29.24 23.69 14.08
C THR A 472 -27.81 24.09 13.77
N LEU A 473 -27.61 25.14 12.95
CA LEU A 473 -26.28 25.65 12.66
C LEU A 473 -25.59 26.22 13.91
N ASP A 474 -26.34 26.89 14.80
CA ASP A 474 -25.81 27.38 16.08
C ASP A 474 -25.28 26.25 16.96
N SER A 475 -26.05 25.16 17.07
CA SER A 475 -25.61 23.99 17.83
C SER A 475 -24.37 23.33 17.22
N LYS A 476 -24.27 23.28 15.88
CA LYS A 476 -23.15 22.63 15.18
C LYS A 476 -21.86 23.45 15.24
N LEU A 477 -21.93 24.78 15.11
CA LEU A 477 -20.75 25.66 15.09
C LEU A 477 -20.25 26.02 16.50
N TRP A 478 -21.15 26.25 17.45
CA TRP A 478 -20.80 26.86 18.74
C TRP A 478 -21.07 25.94 19.94
N GLY A 479 -21.78 24.84 19.73
CA GLY A 479 -22.28 23.96 20.80
C GLY A 479 -23.48 24.56 21.54
N GLU A 480 -24.32 23.70 22.13
CA GLU A 480 -25.57 24.12 22.79
C GLU A 480 -25.37 25.21 23.85
N ALA A 481 -24.25 25.16 24.59
CA ALA A 481 -23.92 26.08 25.67
C ALA A 481 -23.66 27.54 25.21
N ASN A 482 -23.23 27.76 23.95
CA ASN A 482 -22.83 29.07 23.46
C ASN A 482 -23.85 29.71 22.50
N THR A 483 -24.95 29.01 22.20
CA THR A 483 -26.02 29.48 21.30
C THR A 483 -26.61 30.84 21.70
N GLY A 484 -26.74 31.10 23.01
CA GLY A 484 -27.22 32.39 23.53
C GLY A 484 -26.29 33.58 23.26
N SER A 485 -24.98 33.34 23.19
CA SER A 485 -23.99 34.41 22.91
C SER A 485 -24.06 34.84 21.45
N ILE A 486 -24.14 33.88 20.52
CA ILE A 486 -24.22 34.19 19.09
C ILE A 486 -25.57 34.81 18.71
N SER A 487 -26.67 34.38 19.33
CA SER A 487 -27.98 35.01 19.13
C SER A 487 -27.98 36.48 19.56
N ASN A 488 -27.27 36.83 20.65
CA ASN A 488 -27.12 38.21 21.08
C ASN A 488 -26.32 39.06 20.08
N VAL A 489 -25.24 38.50 19.54
CA VAL A 489 -24.43 39.17 18.49
C VAL A 489 -25.27 39.42 17.23
N ARG A 490 -26.02 38.42 16.76
CA ARG A 490 -26.93 38.57 15.62
C ARG A 490 -28.05 39.58 15.89
N SER A 491 -28.65 39.55 17.07
CA SER A 491 -29.65 40.54 17.47
C SER A 491 -29.06 41.96 17.48
N ALA A 492 -27.83 42.14 17.97
CA ALA A 492 -27.13 43.42 17.91
C ALA A 492 -26.87 43.88 16.47
N ILE A 493 -26.42 42.98 15.59
CA ILE A 493 -26.22 43.23 14.15
C ILE A 493 -27.54 43.61 13.47
N ASN A 494 -28.61 42.85 13.72
CA ASN A 494 -29.92 43.09 13.14
C ASN A 494 -30.53 44.41 13.64
N ASN A 495 -30.38 44.72 14.93
CA ASN A 495 -30.78 46.02 15.49
C ASN A 495 -29.99 47.17 14.86
N LEU A 496 -28.69 46.99 14.61
CA LEU A 496 -27.87 48.00 13.94
C LEU A 496 -28.31 48.23 12.48
N LYS A 497 -28.65 47.16 11.74
CA LYS A 497 -29.26 47.25 10.39
C LYS A 497 -30.65 47.92 10.44
N LYS A 498 -31.53 47.51 11.36
CA LYS A 498 -32.93 47.98 11.50
C LYS A 498 -33.04 49.42 11.99
N TYR A 499 -32.19 49.83 12.92
CA TYR A 499 -32.16 51.18 13.50
C TYR A 499 -31.07 52.07 12.87
N GLY A 500 -30.43 51.65 11.78
CA GLY A 500 -29.46 52.47 11.05
C GLY A 500 -30.01 53.84 10.60
N TRP A 501 -31.33 53.97 10.43
CA TRP A 501 -32.01 55.25 10.18
C TRP A 501 -31.88 56.26 11.34
N VAL A 502 -31.69 55.79 12.58
CA VAL A 502 -31.51 56.64 13.77
C VAL A 502 -30.23 57.47 13.67
N ALA A 503 -29.19 56.95 12.99
CA ALA A 503 -27.97 57.70 12.69
C ALA A 503 -28.30 58.96 11.86
N TYR A 504 -29.15 58.83 10.84
CA TYR A 504 -29.61 59.96 10.03
C TYR A 504 -30.48 60.95 10.84
N ILE A 505 -31.22 60.47 11.85
CA ILE A 505 -31.93 61.35 12.78
C ILE A 505 -30.98 62.11 13.69
N LEU A 506 -29.90 61.50 14.17
CA LEU A 506 -28.88 62.19 14.96
C LEU A 506 -28.16 63.27 14.11
N ILE A 507 -27.90 62.98 12.84
CA ILE A 507 -27.40 63.98 11.88
C ILE A 507 -28.43 65.11 11.73
N PHE A 508 -29.69 64.79 11.48
CA PHE A 508 -30.74 65.81 11.33
C PHE A 508 -30.90 66.66 12.61
N PHE A 509 -30.84 66.02 13.78
CA PHE A 509 -30.96 66.66 15.09
C PHE A 509 -29.75 67.53 15.44
N THR A 510 -28.55 67.24 14.92
CA THR A 510 -27.38 68.12 15.06
C THR A 510 -27.39 69.29 14.07
N LEU A 511 -27.92 69.08 12.85
CA LEU A 511 -28.05 70.11 11.83
C LEU A 511 -29.05 71.22 12.20
N VAL A 512 -30.13 70.88 12.90
CA VAL A 512 -31.17 71.85 13.31
C VAL A 512 -30.62 72.94 14.25
N PRO A 513 -29.92 72.63 15.37
CA PRO A 513 -29.25 73.61 16.22
C PRO A 513 -28.17 74.42 15.50
N ILE A 514 -27.36 73.79 14.64
CA ILE A 514 -26.32 74.46 13.86
C ILE A 514 -26.95 75.50 12.93
N GLY A 515 -28.01 75.12 12.22
CA GLY A 515 -28.79 76.04 11.37
C GLY A 515 -29.42 77.18 12.18
N ILE A 516 -30.03 76.89 13.33
CA ILE A 516 -30.66 77.89 14.21
C ILE A 516 -29.62 78.87 14.80
N LEU A 517 -28.41 78.39 15.14
CA LEU A 517 -27.34 79.21 15.71
C LEU A 517 -26.57 80.02 14.66
N GLY A 518 -26.43 79.51 13.43
CA GLY A 518 -25.68 80.15 12.35
C GLY A 518 -26.47 81.17 11.52
N GLY A 519 -27.78 80.98 11.34
CA GLY A 519 -28.60 81.81 10.44
C GLY A 519 -29.60 82.74 11.15
N ARG A 520 -29.69 84.00 10.70
CA ARG A 520 -30.69 84.96 11.22
C ARG A 520 -32.06 84.82 10.54
N ASN A 521 -32.10 84.40 9.28
CA ASN A 521 -33.32 84.20 8.47
C ASN A 521 -33.40 82.74 7.95
N LEU A 522 -34.61 82.24 7.62
CA LEU A 522 -34.84 80.83 7.24
C LEU A 522 -33.89 80.34 6.13
N ARG A 523 -33.64 81.15 5.09
CA ARG A 523 -32.68 80.83 4.02
C ARG A 523 -31.24 80.68 4.52
N GLN A 524 -30.80 81.54 5.43
CA GLN A 524 -29.46 81.46 6.00
C GLN A 524 -29.33 80.26 6.94
N ARG A 525 -30.37 79.92 7.70
CA ARG A 525 -30.39 78.74 8.59
C ARG A 525 -30.24 77.45 7.81
N LEU A 526 -30.92 77.35 6.67
CA LEU A 526 -30.79 76.22 5.74
C LEU A 526 -29.39 76.16 5.10
N LEU A 527 -28.84 77.31 4.68
CA LEU A 527 -27.48 77.37 4.12
C LEU A 527 -26.39 76.95 5.11
N TRP A 528 -26.53 77.30 6.40
CA TRP A 528 -25.57 76.85 7.43
C TRP A 528 -25.65 75.35 7.70
N GLY A 529 -26.86 74.77 7.77
CA GLY A 529 -27.02 73.32 7.93
C GLY A 529 -26.55 72.53 6.69
N ILE A 530 -26.87 72.99 5.49
CA ILE A 530 -26.43 72.34 4.24
C ILE A 530 -24.91 72.52 4.04
N GLY A 531 -24.35 73.69 4.36
CA GLY A 531 -22.91 73.94 4.27
C GLY A 531 -22.09 73.02 5.16
N THR A 532 -22.59 72.66 6.34
CA THR A 532 -21.93 71.67 7.20
C THR A 532 -22.02 70.24 6.68
N LEU A 533 -23.09 69.89 5.96
CA LEU A 533 -23.17 68.59 5.28
C LEU A 533 -22.14 68.48 4.16
N VAL A 534 -21.92 69.53 3.36
CA VAL A 534 -20.97 69.54 2.24
C VAL A 534 -19.50 69.49 2.71
N ILE A 535 -19.21 69.97 3.92
CA ILE A 535 -17.86 69.89 4.52
C ILE A 535 -17.60 68.53 5.16
N CYS A 536 -18.65 67.80 5.55
CA CYS A 536 -18.57 66.50 6.22
C CYS A 536 -18.84 65.29 5.31
N SER A 537 -19.37 65.49 4.10
CA SER A 537 -19.39 64.50 3.01
C SER A 537 -18.05 64.46 2.30
#